data_AF-A0A955J896-F1
#
_entry.id   AF-A0A955J896-F1
#
_cell.length_a   1.000
_cell.length_b   1.000
_cell.length_c   1.000
_cell.angle_alpha   90.00
_cell.angle_beta   90.00
_cell.angle_gamma   90.00
#
_symmetry.space_group_name_H-M   'P 1'
#
loop_
_entity.id
_entity.type
_entity.pdbx_description
1 polymer ?
#
loop_
_entity_poly.entity_id
_entity_poly.type
_entity_poly.pdbx_seq_one_letter_code
_entity_poly.pdbx_strand_id
1 'polypeptide(L)'
;MERAPHWTAEEFATLLAHNDLGPDDFAELLPRRSSGAIGAVRSGVHAHHTGGDESLLSGVMRRYLAERGAEHTCPVCGRGLGD
;
A
#
# COMPACT_ATOMS: atom_id res chain seq x y z
N MET A 1 -11.35 17.31 -2.53
CA MET A 1 -10.43 16.23 -2.10
C MET A 1 -11.17 14.92 -2.25
N GLU A 2 -10.95 14.21 -3.35
CA GLU A 2 -11.56 12.92 -3.63
C GLU A 2 -10.94 11.88 -2.68
N ARG A 3 -11.78 11.26 -1.83
CA ARG A 3 -11.39 10.13 -0.99
C ARG A 3 -10.73 9.08 -1.89
N ALA A 4 -9.52 8.65 -1.57
CA ALA A 4 -8.77 7.65 -2.32
C ALA A 4 -9.72 6.49 -2.75
N PRO A 5 -9.87 6.20 -4.05
CA PRO A 5 -10.94 5.36 -4.56
C PRO A 5 -10.84 3.95 -3.98
N HIS A 6 -11.98 3.38 -3.59
CA HIS A 6 -12.20 2.02 -3.05
C HIS A 6 -11.13 0.99 -3.43
N TRP A 7 -10.05 0.88 -2.67
CA TRP A 7 -9.09 -0.21 -2.82
C TRP A 7 -9.69 -1.49 -2.24
N THR A 8 -9.60 -2.58 -3.00
CA THR A 8 -9.90 -3.91 -2.49
C THR A 8 -8.71 -4.47 -1.72
N ALA A 9 -8.94 -5.51 -0.93
CA ALA A 9 -7.86 -6.24 -0.27
C ALA A 9 -6.93 -6.95 -1.26
N GLU A 10 -7.45 -7.35 -2.43
CA GLU A 10 -6.65 -8.01 -3.48
C GLU A 10 -5.71 -7.04 -4.17
N GLU A 11 -6.20 -5.87 -4.60
CA GLU A 11 -5.32 -4.80 -5.11
C GLU A 11 -4.30 -4.40 -4.04
N PHE A 12 -4.80 -4.38 -2.80
CA PHE A 12 -4.08 -4.35 -1.53
C PHE A 12 -2.78 -5.15 -1.56
N ALA A 13 -3.03 -6.46 -1.59
CA ALA A 13 -2.04 -7.53 -1.56
C ALA A 13 -1.11 -7.48 -2.76
N THR A 14 -1.63 -7.23 -3.97
CA THR A 14 -0.81 -7.12 -5.18
C THR A 14 0.23 -6.01 -5.03
N LEU A 15 -0.14 -4.84 -4.50
CA LEU A 15 0.83 -3.77 -4.25
C LEU A 15 1.94 -4.20 -3.28
N LEU A 16 1.59 -4.89 -2.19
CA LEU A 16 2.57 -5.32 -1.17
C LEU A 16 3.41 -6.52 -1.61
N ALA A 17 2.91 -7.36 -2.52
CA ALA A 17 3.63 -8.51 -3.07
C ALA A 17 4.73 -8.11 -4.06
N HIS A 18 4.63 -6.91 -4.65
CA HIS A 18 5.52 -6.40 -5.70
C HIS A 18 6.23 -5.12 -5.23
N ASN A 19 6.95 -5.20 -4.11
CA ASN A 19 7.68 -4.06 -3.55
C ASN A 19 8.82 -3.53 -4.45
N ASP A 20 9.28 -4.36 -5.39
CA ASP A 20 10.36 -4.16 -6.34
C ASP A 20 9.93 -3.32 -7.55
N LEU A 21 8.64 -3.30 -7.85
CA LEU A 21 8.08 -2.56 -8.98
C LEU A 21 7.99 -1.06 -8.68
N GLY A 22 8.24 -0.22 -9.68
CA GLY A 22 7.99 1.22 -9.63
C GLY A 22 6.50 1.54 -9.81
N PRO A 23 6.04 2.76 -9.47
CA PRO A 23 4.64 3.16 -9.61
C PRO A 23 4.06 3.01 -11.02
N ASP A 24 4.87 3.18 -12.06
CA ASP A 24 4.45 3.07 -13.46
C ASP A 24 4.36 1.62 -13.94
N ASP A 25 5.12 0.70 -13.32
CA ASP A 25 5.10 -0.73 -13.65
C ASP A 25 3.82 -1.43 -13.16
N PHE A 26 3.09 -0.80 -12.25
CA PHE A 26 1.79 -1.30 -11.77
C PHE A 26 0.66 -1.14 -12.79
N ALA A 27 0.87 -0.48 -13.92
CA ALA A 27 -0.19 -0.25 -14.91
C ALA A 27 -0.83 -1.56 -15.42
N GLU A 28 -0.06 -2.64 -15.54
CA GLU A 28 -0.56 -3.94 -15.98
C GLU A 28 -1.23 -4.74 -14.85
N LEU A 29 -0.73 -4.62 -13.62
CA LEU A 29 -1.21 -5.37 -12.46
C LEU A 29 -2.42 -4.72 -11.78
N LEU A 30 -2.44 -3.39 -11.76
CA LEU A 30 -3.45 -2.55 -11.13
C LEU A 30 -3.95 -1.50 -12.14
N PRO A 31 -4.57 -1.92 -13.26
CA PRO A 31 -4.95 -1.02 -14.36
C PRO A 31 -5.98 0.05 -13.97
N ARG A 32 -6.61 -0.10 -12.80
CA ARG A 32 -7.57 0.86 -12.24
C ARG A 32 -6.90 1.92 -11.35
N ARG A 33 -5.58 1.84 -11.14
CA ARG A 33 -4.82 2.69 -10.23
C ARG A 33 -3.85 3.53 -11.04
N SER A 34 -3.89 4.84 -10.79
CA SER A 34 -2.87 5.74 -11.33
C SER A 34 -1.58 5.60 -10.54
N SER A 35 -0.44 5.92 -11.15
CA SER A 35 0.86 5.97 -10.48
C SER A 35 0.83 6.86 -9.22
N GLY A 36 0.08 7.97 -9.25
CA GLY A 36 -0.16 8.81 -8.08
C GLY A 36 -0.92 8.09 -6.95
N ALA A 37 -1.93 7.28 -7.28
CA ALA A 37 -2.64 6.48 -6.28
C ALA A 37 -1.76 5.37 -5.69
N ILE A 38 -0.93 4.71 -6.51
CA ILE A 38 0.08 3.75 -6.05
C ILE A 38 1.05 4.42 -5.09
N GLY A 39 1.60 5.58 -5.46
CA GLY A 39 2.53 6.36 -4.65
C GLY A 39 1.93 6.75 -3.30
N ALA A 40 0.70 7.29 -3.29
CA ALA A 40 0.00 7.67 -2.06
C ALA A 40 -0.20 6.50 -1.10
N VAL A 41 -0.57 5.33 -1.61
CA VAL A 41 -0.74 4.13 -0.77
C VAL A 41 0.59 3.61 -0.24
N ARG A 42 1.65 3.60 -1.06
CA ARG A 42 3.00 3.24 -0.58
C ARG A 42 3.48 4.18 0.52
N SER A 43 3.23 5.49 0.39
CA SER A 43 3.51 6.46 1.45
C SER A 43 2.67 6.19 2.70
N GLY A 44 1.39 5.84 2.56
CA GLY A 44 0.54 5.45 3.68
C GLY A 44 1.02 4.19 4.41
N VAL A 45 1.48 3.17 3.67
CA VAL A 45 2.09 1.95 4.25
C VAL A 45 3.37 2.27 4.99
N HIS A 46 4.20 3.15 4.42
CA HIS A 46 5.41 3.61 5.11
C HIS A 46 5.08 4.37 6.40
N ALA A 47 4.08 5.25 6.35
CA ALA A 47 3.60 5.95 7.54
C ALA A 47 3.11 4.99 8.61
N HIS A 48 2.29 3.98 8.26
CA HIS A 48 1.88 2.91 9.17
C HIS A 48 3.08 2.23 9.85
N HIS A 49 4.06 1.80 9.05
CA HIS A 49 5.27 1.16 9.56
C HIS A 49 6.09 2.06 10.49
N THR A 50 6.18 3.36 10.23
CA THR A 50 6.95 4.29 11.07
C THR A 50 6.13 4.92 12.19
N GLY A 51 4.88 4.50 12.41
CA GLY A 51 3.99 5.10 13.41
C GLY A 51 3.54 6.53 13.09
N GLY A 52 3.47 6.89 11.80
CA GLY A 52 3.05 8.18 11.28
C GLY A 52 1.56 8.27 10.92
N ASP A 53 1.21 9.22 10.05
CA ASP A 53 -0.17 9.45 9.63
C ASP A 53 -0.66 8.46 8.56
N GLU A 54 -1.62 7.61 8.93
CA GLU A 54 -2.25 6.61 8.06
C GLU A 54 -3.52 7.12 7.35
N SER A 55 -3.75 8.44 7.28
CA SER A 55 -4.94 9.03 6.65
C SER A 55 -5.10 8.64 5.17
N LEU A 56 -4.00 8.28 4.51
CA LEU A 56 -3.97 7.79 3.12
C LEU A 56 -4.46 6.35 2.96
N LEU A 57 -4.58 5.60 4.06
CA LEU A 57 -5.01 4.20 4.06
C LEU A 57 -6.51 4.10 4.34
N SER A 58 -7.19 3.29 3.53
CA SER A 58 -8.59 2.95 3.76
C SER A 58 -8.74 1.99 4.94
N GLY A 59 -9.96 1.85 5.48
CA GLY A 59 -10.24 0.86 6.54
C GLY A 59 -9.90 -0.58 6.13
N VAL A 60 -10.08 -0.92 4.85
CA VAL A 60 -9.72 -2.25 4.31
C VAL A 60 -8.21 -2.46 4.35
N MET A 61 -7.42 -1.46 3.95
CA MET A 61 -5.95 -1.56 3.99
C MET A 61 -5.42 -1.66 5.42
N ARG A 62 -5.93 -0.82 6.33
CA ARG A 62 -5.50 -0.87 7.74
C ARG A 62 -5.81 -2.21 8.39
N ARG A 63 -7.00 -2.75 8.09
CA ARG A 63 -7.37 -4.10 8.53
C ARG A 63 -6.42 -5.15 7.95
N TYR A 64 -6.13 -5.08 6.64
CA TYR A 64 -5.19 -5.97 5.99
C TYR A 64 -3.80 -5.92 6.64
N LEU A 65 -3.27 -4.73 6.90
CA LEU A 65 -1.98 -4.56 7.57
C LEU A 65 -1.99 -5.09 9.01
N ALA A 66 -3.08 -4.92 9.76
CA ALA A 66 -3.20 -5.47 11.10
C ALA A 66 -3.25 -7.00 11.12
N GLU A 67 -3.90 -7.62 10.12
CA GLU A 67 -4.06 -9.08 10.04
C GLU A 67 -2.85 -9.78 9.39
N ARG A 68 -2.21 -9.12 8.42
CA ARG A 68 -1.25 -9.73 7.48
C ARG A 68 0.04 -8.95 7.29
N GLY A 69 0.16 -7.75 7.86
CA GLY A 69 1.29 -6.85 7.62
C GLY A 69 2.64 -7.51 7.87
N ALA A 70 2.76 -8.31 8.92
CA ALA A 70 4.00 -9.04 9.25
C ALA A 70 4.50 -10.00 8.15
N GLU A 71 3.63 -10.41 7.21
CA GLU A 71 3.99 -11.24 6.05
C GLU A 71 4.67 -10.42 4.92
N HIS A 72 4.67 -9.09 5.03
CA HIS A 72 5.08 -8.17 3.97
C HIS A 72 6.20 -7.23 4.41
N THR A 73 6.89 -6.68 3.41
CA THR A 73 7.88 -5.62 3.59
C THR A 73 7.31 -4.27 3.21
N CYS A 74 7.79 -3.21 3.86
CA CYS A 74 7.48 -1.84 3.52
C CYS A 74 7.99 -1.51 2.10
N PRO A 75 7.13 -1.05 1.18
CA PRO A 75 7.50 -0.76 -0.21
C PRO A 75 8.32 0.53 -0.37
N VAL A 76 8.69 1.19 0.74
CA VAL A 76 9.49 2.43 0.74
C VAL A 76 10.88 2.21 1.34
N CYS A 77 10.98 1.49 2.47
CA CYS A 77 12.27 1.28 3.16
C CYS A 77 12.76 -0.18 3.15
N GLY A 78 11.98 -1.13 2.60
CA GLY A 78 12.39 -2.51 2.40
C GLY A 78 12.45 -3.39 3.67
N ARG A 79 12.09 -2.86 4.85
CA ARG A 79 12.05 -3.64 6.10
C ARG A 79 10.70 -4.32 6.31
N GLY A 80 10.64 -5.35 7.17
CA GLY A 80 9.40 -6.00 7.54
C GLY A 80 8.40 -5.01 8.14
N LEU A 81 7.11 -5.16 7.84
CA LEU A 81 6.05 -4.33 8.44
C LEU A 81 5.65 -4.78 9.85
N GLY A 82 6.16 -5.92 10.31
CA GLY A 82 5.98 -6.42 11.67
C GLY A 82 7.19 -6.18 12.60
N ASP A 83 8.20 -5.44 12.13
CA ASP A 83 9.37 -5.03 12.92
C ASP A 83 9.05 -3.86 13.87
#